data_AF-A0A383CUE1-F1
#
_entry.id   AF-A0A383CUE1-F1
#
_cell.length_a   1.000
_cell.length_b   1.000
_cell.length_c   1.000
_cell.angle_alpha   90.00
_cell.angle_beta   90.00
_cell.angle_gamma   90.00
#
_symmetry.space_group_name_H-M   'P 1'
#
loop_
_entity.id
_entity.type
_entity.pdbx_description
1 polymer ?
#
loop_
_entity_poly.entity_id
_entity_poly.type
_entity_poly.pdbx_seq_one_letter_code
_entity_poly.pdbx_strand_id
1 'polypeptide(L)'
;MTTAIKTFPPDKPVANIVEEIKQSGVAIIENLFPSDAIDSLSAKLNPRLEAQEPGGGEFFGNRKRSVGGLFGLGPEFSEHLLGNERVLELADAILLPEYPMAATSTPPEPLGFFEVPDPTIGPNCHHYRINATVAMQVCRGGQNQTLHRDEWRYLPYMRPDPDGPEVTLAVMVACSDFTEKNGATRYVPGSHRWARDRQPEETEV
;
A
#
# COMPACT_ATOMS: atom_id res chain seq x y z
N MET A 1 -2.28 23.43 5.41
CA MET A 1 -3.00 23.24 4.14
C MET A 1 -2.95 21.77 3.83
N THR A 2 -4.09 21.08 3.83
CA THR A 2 -4.17 19.68 3.39
C THR A 2 -3.80 19.62 1.91
N THR A 3 -2.82 18.79 1.57
CA THR A 3 -2.48 18.52 0.18
C THR A 3 -3.38 17.39 -0.29
N ALA A 4 -4.21 17.64 -1.30
CA ALA A 4 -5.04 16.58 -1.88
C ALA A 4 -4.15 15.47 -2.43
N ILE A 5 -4.56 14.21 -2.26
CA ILE A 5 -3.86 13.08 -2.85
C ILE A 5 -3.94 13.21 -4.37
N LYS A 6 -2.79 13.08 -5.03
CA LYS A 6 -2.72 13.22 -6.48
C LYS A 6 -3.29 11.99 -7.17
N THR A 7 -4.06 12.25 -8.21
CA THR A 7 -4.76 11.23 -8.99
C THR A 7 -4.17 11.11 -10.38
N PHE A 8 -4.05 9.88 -10.86
CA PHE A 8 -3.51 9.54 -12.17
C PHE A 8 -4.47 8.64 -12.96
N PRO A 9 -4.55 8.80 -14.29
CA PRO A 9 -5.20 7.82 -15.14
C PRO A 9 -4.38 6.50 -15.18
N PRO A 10 -5.00 5.37 -15.56
CA PRO A 10 -4.35 4.06 -15.47
C PRO A 10 -3.18 3.87 -16.45
N ASP A 11 -3.15 4.65 -17.53
CA ASP A 11 -2.12 4.65 -18.59
C ASP A 11 -0.93 5.58 -18.29
N LYS A 12 -0.98 6.34 -17.18
CA LYS A 12 0.13 7.21 -16.79
C LYS A 12 1.43 6.41 -16.62
N PRO A 13 2.61 6.89 -17.05
CA PRO A 13 3.86 6.15 -16.82
C PRO A 13 4.12 5.87 -15.33
N VAL A 14 4.55 4.64 -15.00
CA VAL A 14 4.81 4.18 -13.61
C VAL A 14 5.75 5.12 -12.89
N ALA A 15 6.81 5.56 -13.57
CA ALA A 15 7.82 6.46 -13.00
C ALA A 15 7.20 7.73 -12.39
N ASN A 16 6.17 8.31 -13.00
CA ASN A 16 5.49 9.48 -12.45
C ASN A 16 4.68 9.17 -11.19
N ILE A 17 4.10 7.97 -11.11
CA ILE A 17 3.34 7.52 -9.94
C ILE A 17 4.30 7.19 -8.80
N VAL A 18 5.41 6.52 -9.10
CA VAL A 18 6.48 6.22 -8.13
C VAL A 18 7.11 7.49 -7.58
N GLU A 19 7.38 8.49 -8.42
CA GLU A 19 7.88 9.80 -7.99
C GLU A 19 6.91 10.46 -6.99
N GLU A 20 5.60 10.41 -7.28
CA GLU A 20 4.58 10.90 -6.36
C GLU A 20 4.57 10.11 -5.05
N ILE A 21 4.60 8.77 -5.08
CA ILE A 21 4.65 7.95 -3.87
C ILE A 21 5.91 8.26 -3.05
N LYS A 22 7.09 8.43 -3.68
CA LYS A 22 8.31 8.87 -2.97
C LYS A 22 8.12 10.27 -2.35
N GLN A 23 7.40 11.19 -3.03
CA GLN A 23 7.17 12.56 -2.57
C GLN A 23 6.03 12.73 -1.54
N SER A 24 4.98 11.93 -1.56
CA SER A 24 3.79 12.12 -0.70
C SER A 24 3.38 10.87 0.06
N GLY A 25 3.97 9.71 -0.23
CA GLY A 25 3.68 8.44 0.41
C GLY A 25 2.41 7.76 -0.13
N VAL A 26 1.66 8.41 -1.02
CA VAL A 26 0.38 7.91 -1.50
C VAL A 26 0.02 8.51 -2.86
N ALA A 27 -0.59 7.69 -3.74
CA ALA A 27 -1.15 8.14 -5.01
C ALA A 27 -2.45 7.39 -5.29
N ILE A 28 -3.36 8.01 -6.05
CA ILE A 28 -4.58 7.36 -6.55
C ILE A 28 -4.41 7.07 -8.04
N ILE A 29 -4.79 5.87 -8.45
CA ILE A 29 -4.91 5.50 -9.86
C ILE A 29 -6.39 5.23 -10.14
N GLU A 30 -6.99 6.08 -10.96
CA GLU A 30 -8.41 5.98 -11.30
C GLU A 30 -8.65 4.81 -12.25
N ASN A 31 -9.75 4.07 -12.00
CA ASN A 31 -10.25 3.03 -12.91
C ASN A 31 -9.19 1.99 -13.31
N LEU A 32 -8.27 1.65 -12.39
CA LEU A 32 -7.21 0.68 -12.66
C LEU A 32 -7.75 -0.73 -12.95
N PHE A 33 -8.85 -1.08 -12.29
CA PHE A 33 -9.55 -2.34 -12.49
C PHE A 33 -10.88 -2.10 -13.20
N PRO A 34 -11.25 -2.92 -14.19
CA PRO A 34 -12.56 -2.86 -14.82
C PRO A 34 -13.70 -2.99 -13.80
N SER A 35 -14.75 -2.19 -13.95
CA SER A 35 -15.86 -2.17 -13.00
C SER A 35 -16.60 -3.50 -12.91
N ASP A 36 -16.76 -4.21 -14.03
CA ASP A 36 -17.37 -5.53 -14.08
C ASP A 36 -16.57 -6.60 -13.33
N ALA A 37 -15.23 -6.52 -13.38
CA ALA A 37 -14.35 -7.36 -12.57
C ALA A 37 -14.54 -7.07 -11.08
N ILE A 38 -14.56 -5.80 -10.67
CA ILE A 38 -14.78 -5.41 -9.27
C ILE A 38 -16.17 -5.82 -8.77
N ASP A 39 -17.21 -5.67 -9.59
CA ASP A 39 -18.58 -6.10 -9.27
C ASP A 39 -18.65 -7.62 -9.08
N SER A 40 -18.00 -8.39 -9.96
CA SER A 40 -17.92 -9.85 -9.87
C SER A 40 -17.23 -10.32 -8.58
N LEU A 41 -16.08 -9.72 -8.24
CA LEU A 41 -15.37 -10.02 -7.00
C LEU A 41 -16.19 -9.63 -5.76
N SER A 42 -16.82 -8.45 -5.79
CA SER A 42 -17.70 -7.98 -4.71
C SER A 42 -18.89 -8.90 -4.49
N ALA A 43 -19.53 -9.40 -5.55
CA ALA A 43 -20.64 -10.35 -5.44
C ALA A 43 -20.23 -11.65 -4.71
N LYS A 44 -18.97 -12.08 -4.83
CA LYS A 44 -18.45 -13.24 -4.10
C LYS A 44 -18.09 -12.94 -2.65
N LEU A 45 -17.68 -11.71 -2.36
CA LEU A 45 -17.29 -11.28 -1.01
C LEU A 45 -18.49 -10.91 -0.13
N ASN A 46 -19.50 -10.25 -0.70
CA ASN A 46 -20.63 -9.70 0.05
C ASN A 46 -21.34 -10.73 0.95
N PRO A 47 -21.69 -11.94 0.49
CA PRO A 47 -22.33 -12.93 1.36
C PRO A 47 -21.46 -13.32 2.57
N ARG A 48 -20.13 -13.37 2.39
CA ARG A 48 -19.18 -13.71 3.47
C ARG A 48 -18.99 -12.57 4.45
N LEU A 49 -19.07 -11.32 3.98
CA LEU A 49 -19.01 -10.13 4.82
C LEU A 49 -20.32 -9.98 5.61
N GLU A 50 -21.46 -10.07 4.94
CA GLU A 50 -22.79 -9.85 5.53
C GLU A 50 -23.18 -10.90 6.57
N ALA A 51 -22.61 -12.11 6.49
CA ALA A 51 -22.78 -13.16 7.49
C ALA A 51 -22.05 -12.88 8.83
N GLN A 52 -21.21 -11.84 8.90
CA GLN A 52 -20.48 -11.46 10.11
C GLN A 52 -21.18 -10.33 10.86
N GLU A 53 -21.09 -10.32 12.18
CA GLU A 53 -21.39 -9.12 12.96
C GLU A 53 -20.23 -8.12 12.85
N PRO A 54 -20.49 -6.80 12.74
CA PRO A 54 -19.44 -5.79 12.77
C PRO A 54 -18.57 -5.90 14.04
N GLY A 55 -17.25 -5.83 13.87
CA GLY A 55 -16.29 -5.95 14.96
C GLY A 55 -14.94 -5.34 14.59
N GLY A 56 -13.86 -6.08 14.86
CA GLY A 56 -12.48 -5.63 14.63
C GLY A 56 -11.83 -4.92 15.83
N GLY A 57 -12.51 -4.82 16.97
CA GLY A 57 -11.97 -4.19 18.17
C GLY A 57 -11.90 -2.66 18.07
N GLU A 58 -11.38 -2.04 19.13
CA GLU A 58 -11.30 -0.58 19.26
C GLU A 58 -10.49 0.08 18.15
N PHE A 59 -9.43 -0.60 17.68
CA PHE A 59 -8.61 -0.11 16.57
C PHE A 59 -9.42 0.14 15.30
N PHE A 60 -10.43 -0.67 15.01
CA PHE A 60 -11.34 -0.48 13.87
C PHE A 60 -12.68 0.12 14.29
N GLY A 61 -12.80 0.71 15.49
CA GLY A 61 -14.02 1.31 16.00
C GLY A 61 -15.20 0.32 16.18
N ASN A 62 -14.92 -0.98 16.29
CA ASN A 62 -15.90 -2.07 16.36
C ASN A 62 -16.93 -2.09 15.20
N ARG A 63 -16.54 -1.57 14.02
CA ARG A 63 -17.43 -1.39 12.86
C ARG A 63 -16.92 -2.06 11.58
N LYS A 64 -16.03 -3.05 11.68
CA LYS A 64 -15.42 -3.69 10.52
C LYS A 64 -15.88 -5.14 10.37
N ARG A 65 -16.21 -5.53 9.13
CA ARG A 65 -16.25 -6.93 8.68
C ARG A 65 -15.07 -7.19 7.76
N SER A 66 -14.52 -8.40 7.77
CA SER A 66 -13.38 -8.71 6.90
C SER A 66 -13.35 -10.14 6.41
N VAL A 67 -12.85 -10.33 5.20
CA VAL A 67 -12.55 -11.63 4.62
C VAL A 67 -11.07 -11.64 4.23
N GLY A 68 -10.28 -12.49 4.88
CA GLY A 68 -8.86 -12.68 4.57
C GLY A 68 -8.64 -13.77 3.52
N GLY A 69 -7.42 -13.85 2.98
CA GLY A 69 -7.01 -14.93 2.08
C GLY A 69 -7.78 -14.95 0.76
N LEU A 70 -7.95 -13.78 0.14
CA LEU A 70 -8.79 -13.58 -1.06
C LEU A 70 -8.41 -14.52 -2.20
N PHE A 71 -7.12 -14.76 -2.42
CA PHE A 71 -6.64 -15.65 -3.49
C PHE A 71 -6.96 -17.14 -3.25
N GLY A 72 -7.30 -17.51 -2.01
CA GLY A 72 -7.82 -18.84 -1.69
C GLY A 72 -9.32 -18.99 -1.95
N LEU A 73 -10.04 -17.90 -2.26
CA LEU A 73 -11.49 -17.93 -2.50
C LEU A 73 -11.86 -18.29 -3.95
N GLY A 74 -10.94 -18.06 -4.88
CA GLY A 74 -11.12 -18.38 -6.29
C GLY A 74 -10.01 -17.80 -7.18
N PRO A 75 -9.73 -18.41 -8.34
CA PRO A 75 -8.69 -17.95 -9.27
C PRO A 75 -8.94 -16.53 -9.76
N GLU A 76 -10.20 -16.10 -9.90
CA GLU A 76 -10.57 -14.77 -10.38
C GLU A 76 -9.98 -13.62 -9.54
N PHE A 77 -9.77 -13.82 -8.24
CA PHE A 77 -9.13 -12.81 -7.39
C PHE A 77 -7.65 -12.64 -7.77
N SER A 78 -6.97 -13.74 -8.09
CA SER A 78 -5.58 -13.71 -8.52
C SER A 78 -5.47 -13.15 -9.94
N GLU A 79 -6.34 -13.60 -10.85
CA GLU A 79 -6.36 -13.16 -12.24
C GLU A 79 -6.64 -11.65 -12.38
N HIS A 80 -7.63 -11.13 -11.64
CA HIS A 80 -8.01 -9.72 -11.74
C HIS A 80 -7.15 -8.78 -10.88
N LEU A 81 -6.73 -9.20 -9.67
CA LEU A 81 -6.01 -8.31 -8.75
C LEU A 81 -4.49 -8.51 -8.81
N LEU A 82 -4.01 -9.75 -8.62
CA LEU A 82 -2.58 -10.04 -8.54
C LEU A 82 -1.90 -10.00 -9.91
N GLY A 83 -2.60 -10.46 -10.95
CA GLY A 83 -2.12 -10.49 -12.33
C GLY A 83 -2.15 -9.13 -13.03
N ASN A 84 -2.55 -8.06 -12.35
CA ASN A 84 -2.57 -6.72 -12.94
C ASN A 84 -1.14 -6.20 -13.11
N GLU A 85 -0.71 -6.03 -14.37
CA GLU A 85 0.66 -5.63 -14.71
C GLU A 85 1.08 -4.34 -14.02
N ARG A 86 0.18 -3.35 -13.91
CA ARG A 86 0.48 -2.05 -13.27
C ARG A 86 0.77 -2.19 -11.78
N VAL A 87 0.05 -3.07 -11.09
CA VAL A 87 0.30 -3.37 -9.68
C VAL A 87 1.68 -4.00 -9.51
N LEU A 88 2.04 -4.94 -10.38
CA LEU A 88 3.36 -5.58 -10.37
C LEU A 88 4.48 -4.60 -10.71
N GLU A 89 4.30 -3.74 -11.72
CA GLU A 89 5.28 -2.70 -12.08
C GLU A 89 5.53 -1.71 -10.93
N LEU A 90 4.47 -1.32 -10.19
CA LEU A 90 4.59 -0.46 -9.02
C LEU A 90 5.29 -1.18 -7.86
N ALA A 91 4.96 -2.45 -7.62
CA ALA A 91 5.61 -3.26 -6.61
C ALA A 91 7.10 -3.46 -6.93
N ASP A 92 7.44 -3.74 -8.19
CA ASP A 92 8.82 -3.84 -8.67
C ASP A 92 9.56 -2.52 -8.42
N ALA A 93 9.00 -1.40 -8.86
CA ALA A 93 9.67 -0.11 -8.75
C ALA A 93 9.86 0.40 -7.30
N ILE A 94 9.04 -0.07 -6.35
CA ILE A 94 9.09 0.36 -4.94
C ILE A 94 9.87 -0.63 -4.06
N LEU A 95 9.66 -1.94 -4.25
CA LEU A 95 10.13 -2.98 -3.33
C LEU A 95 11.37 -3.72 -3.82
N LEU A 96 11.65 -3.73 -5.12
CA LEU A 96 12.90 -4.30 -5.64
C LEU A 96 14.05 -3.29 -5.50
N PRO A 97 15.29 -3.79 -5.49
CA PRO A 97 16.43 -2.89 -5.44
C PRO A 97 16.57 -2.06 -6.71
N GLU A 98 16.97 -0.80 -6.54
CA GLU A 98 17.36 0.06 -7.67
C GLU A 98 18.54 -0.56 -8.46
N TYR A 99 19.40 -1.34 -7.77
CA TYR A 99 20.50 -2.09 -8.36
C TYR A 99 20.39 -3.59 -8.03
N PRO A 100 19.85 -4.43 -8.94
CA PRO A 100 19.85 -5.87 -8.73
C PRO A 100 21.28 -6.42 -8.77
N MET A 101 21.56 -7.36 -7.86
CA MET A 101 22.85 -8.07 -7.74
C MET A 101 23.18 -8.98 -8.94
N ALA A 102 22.43 -8.92 -10.04
CA ALA A 102 22.68 -9.69 -11.25
C ALA A 102 23.86 -9.09 -12.04
N ALA A 103 24.68 -9.96 -12.65
CA ALA A 103 25.96 -9.66 -13.30
C ALA A 103 25.93 -8.69 -14.50
N THR A 104 24.79 -8.06 -14.79
CA THR A 104 24.57 -7.15 -15.93
C THR A 104 24.36 -5.70 -15.51
N SER A 105 24.37 -5.37 -14.21
CA SER A 105 24.43 -3.97 -13.79
C SER A 105 25.88 -3.49 -13.86
N THR A 106 26.15 -2.57 -14.80
CA THR A 106 27.40 -1.80 -14.77
C THR A 106 27.37 -1.00 -13.46
N PRO A 107 28.31 -1.21 -12.52
CA PRO A 107 28.37 -0.38 -11.33
C PRO A 107 28.46 1.09 -11.74
N PRO A 108 27.80 2.03 -11.04
CA PRO A 108 28.19 3.43 -11.18
C PRO A 108 29.70 3.52 -10.90
N GLU A 109 30.42 4.33 -11.70
CA GLU A 109 31.85 4.72 -11.63
C GLU A 109 32.74 3.89 -10.69
N PRO A 110 33.86 3.30 -11.14
CA PRO A 110 34.56 2.25 -10.41
C PRO A 110 34.85 2.66 -8.96
N LEU A 111 34.10 2.07 -8.01
CA LEU A 111 34.42 2.16 -6.59
C LEU A 111 35.90 1.77 -6.45
N GLY A 112 36.68 2.63 -5.80
CA GLY A 112 38.07 2.32 -5.51
C GLY A 112 38.16 0.96 -4.79
N PHE A 113 39.25 0.21 -4.99
CA PHE A 113 39.46 -1.12 -4.37
C PHE A 113 39.29 -1.17 -2.82
N PHE A 114 39.19 -0.01 -2.16
CA PHE A 114 39.01 0.16 -0.71
C PHE A 114 37.74 0.93 -0.34
N GLU A 115 36.90 1.34 -1.30
CA GLU A 115 35.63 1.96 -1.01
C GLU A 115 34.61 0.87 -0.68
N VAL A 116 34.15 0.85 0.57
CA VAL A 116 33.01 0.07 0.99
C VAL A 116 31.77 0.79 0.42
N PRO A 117 30.93 0.14 -0.39
CA PRO A 117 29.64 0.72 -0.77
C PRO A 117 28.92 1.17 0.48
N ASP A 118 28.36 2.39 0.46
CA ASP A 118 27.56 2.87 1.57
C ASP A 118 26.46 1.83 1.85
N PRO A 119 26.41 1.19 3.04
CA PRO A 119 25.40 0.17 3.33
C PRO A 119 23.97 0.73 3.34
N THR A 120 23.81 2.05 3.34
CA THR A 120 22.52 2.74 3.11
C THR A 120 22.17 2.85 1.63
N ILE A 121 23.13 2.61 0.72
CA ILE A 121 22.99 2.60 -0.73
C ILE A 121 23.27 1.17 -1.23
N GLY A 122 22.29 0.29 -1.05
CA GLY A 122 22.37 -1.14 -1.41
C GLY A 122 21.04 -1.88 -1.16
N PRO A 123 20.81 -3.04 -1.79
CA PRO A 123 19.52 -3.39 -2.35
C PRO A 123 18.40 -3.61 -1.33
N ASN A 124 17.22 -3.11 -1.69
CA ASN A 124 15.92 -3.62 -1.25
C ASN A 124 15.82 -5.15 -1.48
N CYS A 125 14.75 -5.82 -1.01
CA CYS A 125 14.64 -7.27 -1.17
C CYS A 125 14.67 -7.69 -2.65
N HIS A 126 15.54 -8.64 -3.04
CA HIS A 126 15.56 -9.20 -4.41
C HIS A 126 14.23 -9.85 -4.82
N HIS A 127 13.36 -10.16 -3.85
CA HIS A 127 12.00 -10.62 -4.09
C HIS A 127 11.08 -10.05 -3.01
N TYR A 128 9.87 -9.65 -3.40
CA TYR A 128 8.77 -9.40 -2.47
C TYR A 128 7.77 -10.56 -2.49
N ARG A 129 6.89 -10.58 -1.51
CA ARG A 129 5.80 -11.56 -1.41
C ARG A 129 4.53 -10.86 -0.95
N ILE A 130 3.40 -11.48 -1.23
CA ILE A 130 2.13 -11.05 -0.65
C ILE A 130 2.19 -11.28 0.87
N ASN A 131 2.02 -10.19 1.63
CA ASN A 131 1.94 -10.22 3.08
C ASN A 131 0.55 -10.69 3.54
N ALA A 132 -0.48 -9.97 3.12
CA ALA A 132 -1.86 -10.29 3.43
C ALA A 132 -2.78 -9.76 2.33
N THR A 133 -3.86 -10.49 2.09
CA THR A 133 -4.99 -10.04 1.26
C THR A 133 -6.23 -10.00 2.12
N VAL A 134 -6.88 -8.85 2.22
CA VAL A 134 -8.07 -8.68 3.06
C VAL A 134 -9.06 -7.77 2.34
N ALA A 135 -10.29 -8.25 2.18
CA ALA A 135 -11.44 -7.39 1.88
C ALA A 135 -11.99 -6.86 3.19
N MET A 136 -12.19 -5.54 3.28
CA MET A 136 -12.73 -4.88 4.48
C MET A 136 -13.99 -4.11 4.14
N GLN A 137 -15.04 -4.30 4.93
CA GLN A 137 -16.27 -3.51 4.87
C GLN A 137 -16.37 -2.67 6.14
N VAL A 138 -16.41 -1.35 5.96
CA VAL A 138 -16.68 -0.39 7.02
C VAL A 138 -18.19 -0.26 7.20
N CYS A 139 -18.71 -0.78 8.30
CA CYS A 139 -20.13 -0.73 8.64
C CYS A 139 -20.51 0.63 9.22
N ARG A 140 -21.82 0.92 9.33
CA ARG A 140 -22.32 2.19 9.88
C ARG A 140 -22.08 2.29 11.39
N GLY A 141 -21.78 3.50 11.86
CA GLY A 141 -21.55 3.80 13.29
C GLY A 141 -20.14 3.39 13.73
N GLY A 142 -19.73 3.80 14.94
CA GLY A 142 -18.36 3.58 15.44
C GLY A 142 -17.39 4.71 15.09
N GLN A 143 -16.25 4.73 15.79
CA GLN A 143 -15.22 5.76 15.66
C GLN A 143 -14.32 5.53 14.45
N ASN A 144 -13.57 6.56 14.04
CA ASN A 144 -12.50 6.42 13.06
C ASN A 144 -11.42 5.47 13.59
N GLN A 145 -10.81 4.70 12.69
CA GLN A 145 -9.62 3.94 13.02
C GLN A 145 -8.51 4.89 13.47
N THR A 146 -7.76 4.49 14.50
CA THR A 146 -6.62 5.28 14.99
C THR A 146 -5.60 5.45 13.87
N LEU A 147 -5.11 6.68 13.69
CA LEU A 147 -4.04 6.96 12.72
C LEU A 147 -2.80 6.13 13.07
N HIS A 148 -2.23 5.47 12.07
CA HIS A 148 -1.10 4.57 12.21
C HIS A 148 -0.33 4.48 10.89
N ARG A 149 0.87 3.90 10.94
CA ARG A 149 1.62 3.44 9.77
C ARG A 149 1.59 1.92 9.73
N ASP A 150 1.41 1.31 8.57
CA ASP A 150 1.33 -0.15 8.44
C ASP A 150 2.63 -0.87 8.81
N GLU A 151 3.77 -0.18 8.69
CA GLU A 151 5.07 -0.66 9.16
C GLU A 151 5.08 -1.03 10.65
N TRP A 152 4.10 -0.54 11.44
CA TRP A 152 4.07 -0.71 12.88
C TRP A 152 4.13 -2.20 13.31
N ARG A 153 3.64 -3.09 12.44
CA ARG A 153 3.63 -4.54 12.63
C ARG A 153 5.04 -5.14 12.69
N TYR A 154 6.02 -4.49 12.07
CA TYR A 154 7.38 -4.99 11.92
C TYR A 154 8.38 -4.35 12.88
N LEU A 155 7.95 -3.35 13.65
CA LEU A 155 8.80 -2.60 14.57
C LEU A 155 9.52 -3.43 15.64
N PRO A 156 8.97 -4.56 16.13
CA PRO A 156 9.73 -5.44 17.02
C PRO A 156 10.96 -6.09 16.35
N TYR A 157 11.00 -6.10 15.02
CA TYR A 157 11.99 -6.83 14.22
C TYR A 157 12.88 -5.91 13.36
N MET A 158 12.48 -4.66 13.15
CA MET A 158 13.20 -3.70 12.30
C MET A 158 13.47 -2.40 13.05
N ARG A 159 14.66 -1.86 12.84
CA ARG A 159 14.97 -0.50 13.30
C ARG A 159 14.26 0.49 12.37
N PRO A 160 13.60 1.53 12.90
CA PRO A 160 13.10 2.61 12.07
C PRO A 160 14.26 3.26 11.32
N ASP A 161 14.08 3.42 10.02
CA ASP A 161 15.01 4.11 9.14
C ASP A 161 14.21 4.93 8.12
N PRO A 162 14.00 6.24 8.34
CA PRO A 162 13.26 7.10 7.41
C PRO A 162 13.93 7.25 6.05
N ASP A 163 15.24 7.01 5.99
CA ASP A 163 16.05 7.04 4.77
C ASP A 163 16.30 5.62 4.24
N GLY A 164 15.76 4.61 4.94
CA GLY A 164 15.89 3.19 4.60
C GLY A 164 14.95 2.78 3.46
N PRO A 165 15.13 1.56 2.94
CA PRO A 165 14.34 1.09 1.82
C PRO A 165 12.89 0.77 2.23
N GLU A 166 11.97 0.86 1.26
CA GLU A 166 10.57 0.53 1.47
C GLU A 166 10.38 -0.98 1.68
N VAL A 167 9.77 -1.34 2.81
CA VAL A 167 9.58 -2.73 3.24
C VAL A 167 8.19 -3.28 2.94
N THR A 168 7.21 -2.41 2.72
CA THR A 168 5.82 -2.75 2.45
C THR A 168 5.17 -1.77 1.51
N LEU A 169 4.43 -2.27 0.53
CA LEU A 169 3.53 -1.49 -0.31
C LEU A 169 2.09 -1.97 -0.08
N ALA A 170 1.20 -1.05 0.28
CA ALA A 170 -0.23 -1.32 0.39
C ALA A 170 -0.93 -0.93 -0.92
N VAL A 171 -1.62 -1.87 -1.54
CA VAL A 171 -2.48 -1.63 -2.71
C VAL A 171 -3.93 -1.78 -2.27
N MET A 172 -4.63 -0.65 -2.19
CA MET A 172 -6.03 -0.61 -1.77
C MET A 172 -6.95 -0.43 -2.98
N VAL A 173 -7.87 -1.37 -3.16
CA VAL A 173 -8.85 -1.35 -4.25
C VAL A 173 -10.22 -1.00 -3.69
N ALA A 174 -10.84 0.04 -4.24
CA ALA A 174 -12.19 0.44 -3.86
C ALA A 174 -13.21 -0.52 -4.49
N CYS A 175 -13.96 -1.25 -3.66
CA CYS A 175 -15.08 -2.10 -4.10
C CYS A 175 -16.44 -1.37 -4.04
N SER A 176 -16.42 -0.09 -3.63
CA SER A 176 -17.55 0.84 -3.58
C SER A 176 -16.99 2.26 -3.57
N ASP A 177 -17.83 3.27 -3.78
CA ASP A 177 -17.42 4.67 -3.66
C ASP A 177 -16.84 4.97 -2.27
N PHE A 178 -15.67 5.61 -2.22
CA PHE A 178 -15.07 6.11 -1.00
C PHE A 178 -15.41 7.60 -0.86
N THR A 179 -16.14 7.95 0.20
CA THR A 179 -16.57 9.32 0.48
C THR A 179 -16.22 9.70 1.91
N GLU A 180 -16.15 11.00 2.18
CA GLU A 180 -16.00 11.51 3.55
C GLU A 180 -17.08 10.96 4.49
N LYS A 181 -18.32 10.81 3.99
CA LYS A 181 -19.48 10.39 4.78
C LYS A 181 -19.47 8.91 5.14
N ASN A 182 -18.90 8.04 4.30
CA ASN A 182 -18.92 6.59 4.54
C ASN A 182 -17.59 6.05 5.11
N GLY A 183 -16.64 6.94 5.42
CA GLY A 183 -15.39 6.58 6.08
C GLY A 183 -14.30 6.14 5.10
N ALA A 184 -14.15 6.87 3.99
CA ALA A 184 -12.96 6.76 3.14
C ALA A 184 -11.68 6.84 3.99
N THR A 185 -10.67 6.07 3.61
CA THR A 185 -9.36 6.10 4.28
C THR A 185 -8.80 7.51 4.27
N ARG A 186 -8.33 7.94 5.44
CA ARG A 186 -7.70 9.25 5.64
C ARG A 186 -6.19 9.07 5.59
N TYR A 187 -5.49 10.00 4.95
CA TYR A 187 -4.04 9.95 4.77
C TYR A 187 -3.41 11.25 5.23
N VAL A 188 -2.15 11.16 5.64
CA VAL A 188 -1.34 12.33 5.94
C VAL A 188 -0.18 12.37 4.95
N PRO A 189 -0.33 13.04 3.79
CA PRO A 189 0.69 13.05 2.75
C PRO A 189 2.03 13.57 3.26
N GLY A 190 3.11 12.86 2.94
CA GLY A 190 4.47 13.18 3.37
C GLY A 190 4.84 12.71 4.77
N SER A 191 3.90 12.10 5.51
CA SER A 191 4.15 11.61 6.88
C SER A 191 5.15 10.46 6.97
N HIS A 192 5.44 9.77 5.86
CA HIS A 192 6.50 8.76 5.78
C HIS A 192 7.90 9.34 6.03
N ARG A 193 8.11 10.64 5.80
CA ARG A 193 9.38 11.34 6.07
C ARG A 193 9.49 11.96 7.46
N TRP A 194 8.43 11.91 8.27
CA TRP A 194 8.45 12.57 9.57
C TRP A 194 9.23 11.75 10.59
N ALA A 195 9.72 12.44 11.63
CA ALA A 195 10.14 11.76 12.85
C ALA A 195 9.01 10.83 13.32
N ARG A 196 9.40 9.62 13.73
CA ARG A 196 8.44 8.53 13.93
C ARG A 196 7.40 8.81 15.02
N ASP A 197 7.83 9.47 16.09
CA ASP A 197 7.02 9.85 17.24
C ASP A 197 6.11 11.07 16.97
N ARG A 198 6.29 11.74 15.82
CA ARG A 198 5.41 12.82 15.41
C ARG A 198 3.99 12.31 15.18
N GLN A 199 3.06 12.94 15.86
CA GLN A 199 1.62 12.77 15.63
C GLN A 199 1.12 13.84 14.66
N PRO A 200 0.23 13.50 13.73
CA PRO A 200 -0.40 14.48 12.85
C PRO A 200 -1.41 15.34 13.60
N GLU A 201 -1.56 16.60 13.19
CA GLU A 201 -2.71 17.41 13.55
C GLU A 201 -3.88 17.12 12.62
N GLU A 202 -5.12 17.31 13.10
CA GLU A 202 -6.33 17.07 12.30
C GLU A 202 -6.37 17.88 10.99
N THR A 203 -5.68 19.03 10.94
CA THR A 203 -5.59 19.88 9.74
C THR A 203 -4.60 19.39 8.68
N GLU A 204 -3.88 18.31 8.96
CA GLU A 204 -2.92 17.66 8.06
C GLU A 204 -3.46 16.36 7.46
N VAL A 205 -4.65 15.93 7.91
CA VAL A 205 -5.31 14.66 7.58
C VAL A 205 -6.38 14.83 6.50
#